data_AF-A0A7S3ZGU3-F1
#
_entry.id   AF-A0A7S3ZGU3-F1
#
_cell.length_a   1.000
_cell.length_b   1.000
_cell.length_c   1.000
_cell.angle_alpha   90.00
_cell.angle_beta   90.00
_cell.angle_gamma   90.00
#
_symmetry.space_group_name_H-M   'P 1'
#
loop_
_entity.id
_entity.type
_entity.pdbx_description
1 polymer ?
#
loop_
_entity_poly.entity_id
_entity_poly.type
_entity_poly.pdbx_seq_one_letter_code
_entity_poly.pdbx_strand_id
1 'polypeptide(L)'
;SRPLLLDGYKFDMRIYVLLESLTPLRAYVFRDGLARLCTEKYTAPKEENIQNPFIHLTNYHLNKANQNFKHANTMEDMKTSSKRSISIALNQLQMSRAEIDSFWKQVDEIVSKTLIALWPSLWSSYNRVVGENKNSGPK
;
A
#
# COMPACT_ATOMS: atom_id res chain seq x y z
N SER A 1 12.36 -15.82 0.37
CA SER A 1 12.10 -14.66 -0.52
C SER A 1 13.20 -13.62 -0.32
N ARG A 2 13.51 -12.80 -1.32
CA ARG A 2 14.50 -11.69 -1.22
C ARG A 2 13.77 -10.37 -1.49
N PRO A 3 13.22 -9.70 -0.47
CA PRO A 3 12.49 -8.44 -0.66
C PRO A 3 13.45 -7.31 -1.06
N LEU A 4 12.94 -6.33 -1.79
CA LEU A 4 13.64 -5.04 -1.94
C LEU A 4 13.72 -4.38 -0.56
N LEU A 5 14.89 -3.80 -0.25
CA LEU A 5 15.14 -3.17 1.04
C LEU A 5 15.36 -1.67 0.85
N LEU A 6 14.84 -0.88 1.78
CA LEU A 6 15.10 0.56 1.86
C LEU A 6 15.95 0.81 3.11
N ASP A 7 17.16 1.32 2.91
CA ASP A 7 18.15 1.49 3.97
C ASP A 7 18.38 0.18 4.76
N GLY A 8 18.29 -0.99 4.11
CA GLY A 8 18.43 -2.31 4.75
C GLY A 8 17.22 -2.76 5.59
N TYR A 9 16.12 -2.02 5.60
CA TYR A 9 14.87 -2.41 6.24
C TYR A 9 13.90 -3.00 5.21
N LYS A 10 13.17 -4.03 5.61
CA LYS A 10 12.02 -4.53 4.84
C LYS A 10 10.92 -3.47 4.89
N PHE A 11 10.21 -3.29 3.78
CA PHE A 11 9.11 -2.35 3.72
C PHE A 11 7.99 -2.86 2.80
N ASP A 12 6.81 -2.27 2.95
CA ASP A 12 5.72 -2.40 2.00
C ASP A 12 5.23 -1.02 1.56
N MET A 13 4.47 -0.99 0.46
CA MET A 13 3.81 0.22 -0.03
C MET A 13 2.30 0.09 0.10
N ARG A 14 1.68 1.05 0.79
CA ARG A 14 0.23 1.22 0.82
C ARG A 14 -0.18 2.20 -0.28
N ILE A 15 -0.77 1.64 -1.33
CA ILE A 15 -1.39 2.37 -2.43
C ILE A 15 -2.86 2.63 -2.09
N TYR A 16 -3.35 3.82 -2.42
CA TYR A 16 -4.75 4.19 -2.24
C TYR A 16 -5.46 4.22 -3.61
N VAL A 17 -6.60 3.56 -3.69
CA VAL A 17 -7.43 3.49 -4.89
C VAL A 17 -8.84 3.92 -4.51
N LEU A 18 -9.36 4.93 -5.20
CA LEU A 18 -10.76 5.35 -5.12
C LEU A 18 -11.54 4.61 -6.20
N LEU A 19 -12.57 3.85 -5.82
CA LEU A 19 -13.55 3.28 -6.74
C LEU A 19 -14.78 4.19 -6.75
N GLU A 20 -14.98 4.93 -7.84
CA GLU A 20 -16.05 5.94 -7.97
C GLU A 20 -17.35 5.32 -8.49
N SER A 21 -17.24 4.37 -9.42
CA SER A 21 -18.39 3.80 -10.13
C SER A 21 -18.12 2.35 -10.55
N LEU A 22 -19.16 1.52 -10.56
CA LEU A 22 -19.13 0.14 -11.08
C LEU A 22 -19.63 0.04 -12.53
N THR A 23 -20.48 0.97 -12.96
CA THR A 23 -21.07 0.99 -14.33
C THR A 23 -21.22 2.44 -14.83
N PRO A 24 -20.28 2.95 -15.66
CA PRO A 24 -19.05 2.28 -16.07
C PRO A 24 -18.07 2.10 -14.89
N LEU A 25 -17.20 1.09 -14.95
CA LEU A 25 -16.18 0.88 -13.92
C LEU A 25 -15.17 2.04 -13.97
N ARG A 26 -15.13 2.86 -12.92
CA ARG A 26 -14.22 4.01 -12.80
C ARG A 26 -13.49 3.98 -11.47
N ALA A 27 -12.16 3.98 -11.53
CA ALA A 27 -11.29 4.01 -10.37
C ALA A 27 -10.08 4.93 -10.59
N TYR A 28 -9.56 5.49 -9.51
CA TYR A 28 -8.41 6.40 -9.52
C TYR A 28 -7.37 5.94 -8.52
N VAL A 29 -6.13 5.79 -9.00
CA VAL A 29 -4.97 5.52 -8.16
C VAL A 29 -4.38 6.85 -7.70
N PHE A 30 -4.26 7.04 -6.39
CA PHE A 30 -3.53 8.19 -5.86
C PHE A 30 -2.04 8.01 -6.16
N ARG A 31 -1.41 9.00 -6.81
CA ARG A 31 0.01 8.96 -7.24
C ARG A 31 1.00 9.24 -6.11
N ASP A 32 0.65 8.77 -4.92
CA ASP A 32 1.54 8.62 -3.76
C ASP A 32 0.87 7.62 -2.79
N GLY A 33 1.45 7.44 -1.61
CA GLY A 33 0.90 6.58 -0.58
C GLY A 33 1.81 6.54 0.63
N LEU A 34 1.85 5.41 1.31
CA LEU A 34 2.73 5.22 2.46
C LEU A 34 3.69 4.07 2.22
N ALA A 35 4.99 4.35 2.24
CA ALA A 35 6.01 3.35 2.47
C ALA A 35 6.12 3.09 3.98
N ARG A 36 5.90 1.84 4.40
CA ARG A 36 5.91 1.42 5.80
C ARG A 36 7.07 0.47 6.02
N LEU A 37 8.00 0.87 6.86
CA LEU A 37 9.22 0.12 7.11
C LEU A 37 9.12 -0.65 8.42
N CYS A 38 9.77 -1.80 8.44
CA CYS A 38 10.21 -2.47 9.65
C CYS A 38 11.13 -1.56 10.49
N THR A 39 11.18 -1.78 11.80
CA THR A 39 12.05 -1.03 12.71
C THR A 39 13.39 -1.70 12.98
N GLU A 40 13.59 -2.91 12.48
CA GLU A 40 14.86 -3.63 12.53
C GLU A 40 15.33 -4.05 11.13
N LYS A 41 16.66 -4.12 10.95
CA LYS A 41 17.28 -4.45 9.66
C LYS A 41 16.86 -5.84 9.21
N TYR A 42 16.54 -5.97 7.92
CA TYR A 42 16.10 -7.22 7.37
C TYR A 42 17.22 -8.27 7.41
N THR A 43 16.91 -9.43 7.94
CA THR A 43 17.70 -10.64 7.78
C THR A 43 16.80 -11.74 7.22
N ALA A 44 17.35 -12.62 6.40
CA ALA A 44 16.56 -13.73 5.85
C ALA A 44 15.98 -14.58 6.99
N PRO A 45 14.73 -15.08 6.88
CA PRO A 45 14.12 -15.88 7.91
C PRO A 45 14.96 -17.13 8.25
N LYS A 46 15.24 -17.31 9.54
CA LYS A 46 15.90 -18.46 10.15
C LYS A 46 15.17 -18.82 11.45
N GLU A 47 15.39 -20.02 11.98
CA GLU A 47 14.76 -20.45 13.23
C GLU A 47 14.98 -19.44 14.38
N GLU A 48 16.16 -18.82 14.43
CA GLU A 48 16.49 -17.86 15.50
C GLU A 48 15.77 -16.50 15.37
N ASN A 49 15.36 -16.11 14.16
CA ASN A 49 14.83 -14.76 13.90
C ASN A 49 13.38 -14.73 13.39
N ILE A 50 12.78 -15.88 13.06
CA ILE A 50 11.44 -15.97 12.48
C ILE A 50 10.38 -15.37 13.41
N GLN A 51 10.60 -15.48 14.71
CA GLN A 51 9.72 -14.95 15.75
C GLN A 51 9.91 -13.45 16.03
N ASN A 52 10.92 -12.80 15.43
CA ASN A 52 11.08 -11.35 15.58
C ASN A 52 10.22 -10.63 14.52
N PRO A 53 9.07 -10.06 14.91
CA PRO A 53 8.16 -9.50 13.94
C PRO A 53 8.65 -8.13 13.43
N PHE A 54 9.59 -7.47 14.11
CA PHE A 54 10.11 -6.16 13.73
C PHE A 54 11.12 -6.21 12.57
N ILE A 55 11.56 -7.40 12.18
CA ILE A 55 12.37 -7.66 10.97
C ILE A 55 11.46 -8.02 9.78
N HIS A 56 10.37 -8.74 10.06
CA HIS A 56 9.59 -9.45 9.04
C HIS A 56 8.22 -8.82 8.74
N LEU A 57 7.62 -8.10 9.67
CA LEU A 57 6.28 -7.52 9.54
C LEU A 57 6.37 -6.00 9.50
N THR A 58 5.79 -5.42 8.45
CA THR A 58 5.82 -3.97 8.15
C THR A 58 4.61 -3.23 8.70
N ASN A 59 3.76 -3.91 9.48
CA ASN A 59 2.53 -3.34 10.03
C ASN A 59 2.87 -2.14 10.94
N TYR A 60 2.25 -0.99 10.66
CA TYR A 60 2.47 0.23 11.43
C TYR A 60 2.13 0.06 12.92
N HIS A 61 0.99 -0.56 13.23
CA HIS A 61 0.54 -0.74 14.62
C HIS A 61 1.58 -1.48 15.47
N LEU A 62 2.19 -2.53 14.90
CA LEU A 62 3.27 -3.27 15.53
C LEU A 62 4.53 -2.42 15.64
N ASN A 63 5.03 -1.89 14.53
CA ASN A 63 6.31 -1.21 14.47
C ASN A 63 6.34 0.08 15.30
N LYS A 64 5.22 0.81 15.40
CA LYS A 64 5.12 2.03 16.21
C LYS A 64 5.41 1.78 17.70
N ALA A 65 5.19 0.56 18.18
CA ALA A 65 5.48 0.19 19.57
C ALA A 65 6.95 -0.15 19.82
N ASN A 66 7.77 -0.34 18.77
CA ASN A 66 9.20 -0.58 18.92
C ASN A 66 9.92 0.75 19.21
N GLN A 67 10.88 0.73 20.14
CA GLN A 67 11.72 1.88 20.48
C GLN A 67 12.51 2.44 19.29
N ASN A 68 12.79 1.61 18.28
CA ASN A 68 13.51 1.99 17.07
C ASN A 68 12.61 2.69 16.03
N PHE A 69 11.32 2.89 16.32
CA PHE A 69 10.41 3.57 15.42
C PHE A 69 10.76 5.05 15.27
N LYS A 70 10.99 5.48 14.03
CA LYS A 70 11.30 6.88 13.71
C LYS A 70 10.06 7.62 13.24
N HIS A 71 9.63 8.61 14.03
CA HIS A 71 8.55 9.52 13.68
C HIS A 71 9.04 10.64 12.76
N ALA A 72 8.19 11.09 11.83
CA ALA A 72 8.45 12.27 11.00
C ALA A 72 7.90 13.52 11.70
N ASN A 73 8.63 14.05 12.70
CA ASN A 73 8.20 15.24 13.44
C ASN A 73 8.66 16.53 12.75
N THR A 74 9.79 16.47 12.04
CA THR A 74 10.36 17.58 11.26
C THR A 74 10.49 17.21 9.79
N MET A 75 10.80 18.20 8.93
CA MET A 75 11.07 17.96 7.51
C MET A 75 12.32 17.10 7.28
N GLU A 76 13.32 17.21 8.16
CA GLU A 76 14.53 16.39 8.08
C GLU A 76 14.23 14.92 8.39
N ASP A 77 13.37 14.68 9.39
CA ASP A 77 12.96 13.33 9.79
C ASP A 77 12.17 12.58 8.71
N MET A 78 11.49 13.30 7.80
CA MET A 78 10.64 12.69 6.77
C MET A 78 11.40 11.63 5.96
N LYS A 79 12.67 11.88 5.64
CA LYS A 79 13.52 10.97 4.87
C LYS A 79 13.91 9.72 5.67
N THR A 80 14.08 9.83 6.97
CA THR A 80 14.55 8.72 7.82
C THR A 80 13.43 8.03 8.60
N SER A 81 12.21 8.53 8.51
CA SER A 81 11.06 8.00 9.26
C SER A 81 10.69 6.57 8.83
N SER A 82 10.18 5.79 9.79
CA SER A 82 9.70 4.42 9.58
C SER A 82 8.36 4.36 8.81
N LYS A 83 7.75 5.54 8.57
CA LYS A 83 6.55 5.71 7.76
C LYS A 83 6.68 7.00 6.95
N ARG A 84 6.94 6.87 5.66
CA ARG A 84 7.20 7.99 4.74
C ARG A 84 6.35 7.86 3.48
N SER A 85 6.30 8.90 2.64
CA SER A 85 5.59 8.81 1.37
C SER A 85 6.28 7.85 0.40
N ILE A 86 5.54 7.31 -0.55
CA ILE A 86 6.12 6.44 -1.59
C ILE A 86 7.09 7.26 -2.44
N SER A 87 6.73 8.50 -2.77
CA SER A 87 7.61 9.42 -3.51
C SER A 87 8.99 9.57 -2.84
N ILE A 88 9.02 9.77 -1.52
CA ILE A 88 10.27 9.84 -0.75
C ILE A 88 11.04 8.52 -0.83
N ALA A 89 10.35 7.38 -0.65
CA ALA A 89 10.98 6.06 -0.72
C ALA A 89 11.59 5.74 -2.10
N LEU A 90 10.87 6.04 -3.19
CA LEU A 90 11.35 5.83 -4.56
C LEU A 90 12.57 6.70 -4.87
N ASN A 91 12.55 7.96 -4.40
CA ASN A 91 13.71 8.86 -4.53
C ASN A 91 14.93 8.32 -3.76
N GLN A 92 14.72 7.72 -2.58
CA GLN A 92 15.81 7.13 -1.79
C GLN A 92 16.36 5.83 -2.38
N LEU A 93 15.54 5.09 -3.14
CA LEU A 93 16.01 3.99 -3.98
C LEU A 93 16.78 4.47 -5.23
N GLN A 94 16.94 5.80 -5.40
CA GLN A 94 17.62 6.43 -6.52
C GLN A 94 17.01 6.04 -7.88
N MET A 95 15.70 5.79 -7.89
CA MET A 95 15.00 5.44 -9.12
C MET A 95 14.92 6.64 -10.05
N SER A 96 15.24 6.40 -11.33
CA SER A 96 15.04 7.37 -12.39
C SER A 96 13.55 7.64 -12.63
N ARG A 97 13.24 8.76 -13.29
CA ARG A 97 11.87 9.10 -13.66
C ARG A 97 11.19 7.99 -14.48
N ALA A 98 11.92 7.39 -15.42
CA ALA A 98 11.40 6.30 -16.26
C ALA A 98 11.05 5.05 -15.44
N GLU A 99 11.84 4.73 -14.41
CA GLU A 99 11.56 3.61 -13.51
C GLU A 99 10.35 3.89 -12.61
N ILE A 100 10.19 5.13 -12.14
CA ILE A 100 9.01 5.55 -11.37
C ILE A 100 7.74 5.46 -12.23
N ASP A 101 7.79 5.92 -13.49
CA ASP A 101 6.67 5.80 -14.42
C ASP A 101 6.32 4.33 -14.69
N SER A 102 7.33 3.47 -14.87
CA SER A 102 7.16 2.02 -15.02
C SER A 102 6.55 1.37 -13.76
N PHE A 103 6.98 1.79 -12.58
CA PHE A 103 6.42 1.34 -11.30
C PHE A 103 4.92 1.65 -11.21
N TRP A 104 4.53 2.90 -11.49
CA TRP A 104 3.12 3.29 -11.43
C TRP A 104 2.26 2.63 -12.51
N LYS A 105 2.82 2.38 -13.69
CA LYS A 105 2.15 1.58 -14.73
C LYS A 105 1.86 0.16 -14.25
N GLN A 106 2.82 -0.49 -13.58
CA GLN A 106 2.61 -1.82 -13.00
C GLN A 106 1.54 -1.80 -11.90
N VAL A 107 1.53 -0.76 -11.07
CA VAL A 107 0.47 -0.56 -10.06
C VAL A 107 -0.90 -0.43 -10.73
N ASP A 108 -1.04 0.37 -11.78
CA ASP A 108 -2.29 0.54 -12.52
C ASP A 108 -2.80 -0.77 -13.11
N GLU A 109 -1.91 -1.59 -13.65
CA GLU A 109 -2.26 -2.91 -14.17
C GLU A 109 -2.74 -3.85 -13.07
N ILE A 110 -2.06 -3.90 -11.92
CA ILE A 110 -2.47 -4.73 -10.78
C ILE A 110 -3.85 -4.29 -10.29
N VAL A 111 -4.07 -2.98 -10.12
CA VAL A 111 -5.35 -2.42 -9.68
C VAL A 111 -6.45 -2.75 -10.68
N SER A 112 -6.22 -2.54 -11.97
CA SER A 112 -7.21 -2.82 -13.03
C SER A 112 -7.60 -4.29 -13.05
N LYS A 113 -6.62 -5.20 -13.07
CA LYS A 113 -6.85 -6.66 -13.07
C LYS A 113 -7.60 -7.11 -11.81
N THR A 114 -7.24 -6.55 -10.65
CA THR A 114 -7.91 -6.84 -9.37
C THR A 114 -9.37 -6.37 -9.39
N LEU A 115 -9.64 -5.15 -9.85
CA LEU A 115 -11.01 -4.61 -9.92
C LEU A 115 -11.87 -5.38 -10.92
N ILE A 116 -11.33 -5.75 -12.09
CA ILE A 116 -12.04 -6.57 -13.08
C ILE A 116 -12.41 -7.94 -12.48
N ALA A 117 -11.47 -8.59 -11.78
CA ALA A 117 -11.73 -9.87 -11.13
C ALA A 117 -12.80 -9.77 -10.03
N LEU A 118 -12.85 -8.65 -9.30
CA LEU A 118 -13.85 -8.40 -8.26
C LEU A 118 -15.18 -7.85 -8.78
N TRP A 119 -15.20 -7.32 -10.01
CA TRP A 119 -16.35 -6.59 -10.56
C TRP A 119 -17.67 -7.37 -10.51
N PRO A 120 -17.75 -8.67 -10.89
CA PRO A 120 -19.02 -9.41 -10.85
C PRO A 120 -19.62 -9.46 -9.43
N SER A 121 -18.78 -9.73 -8.42
CA SER A 121 -19.19 -9.81 -7.01
C SER A 121 -19.61 -8.45 -6.46
N LEU A 122 -18.86 -7.39 -6.79
CA LEU A 122 -19.18 -6.02 -6.41
C LEU A 122 -20.50 -5.56 -7.04
N TRP A 123 -20.67 -5.82 -8.34
CA TRP A 123 -21.87 -5.47 -9.09
C TRP A 123 -23.12 -6.18 -8.58
N SER A 124 -23.03 -7.49 -8.34
CA SER A 124 -24.13 -8.26 -7.76
C SER A 124 -24.52 -7.74 -6.38
N SER A 125 -23.54 -7.42 -5.53
CA SER A 125 -23.79 -6.90 -4.18
C SER A 125 -24.42 -5.50 -4.23
N TYR A 126 -23.91 -4.64 -5.10
CA TYR A 126 -24.44 -3.30 -5.32
C TYR A 126 -25.90 -3.34 -5.78
N ASN A 127 -26.22 -4.17 -6.78
CA ASN A 127 -27.59 -4.29 -7.30
C ASN A 127 -28.57 -4.87 -6.29
N ARG A 128 -28.15 -5.77 -5.40
CA ARG A 128 -29.01 -6.24 -4.34
C ARG A 128 -29.42 -5.09 -3.42
N VAL A 129 -28.45 -4.33 -2.91
CA VAL A 129 -28.72 -3.27 -1.93
C VAL A 129 -29.39 -2.05 -2.57
N VAL A 130 -28.92 -1.61 -3.75
CA VAL A 130 -29.39 -0.39 -4.40
C VAL A 130 -30.58 -0.65 -5.33
N GLY A 131 -30.64 -1.83 -5.95
CA GLY A 131 -31.76 -2.24 -6.80
C GLY A 131 -33.04 -2.52 -6.01
N GLU A 132 -32.96 -3.07 -4.79
CA GLU A 132 -34.12 -3.22 -3.90
C GLU A 132 -34.73 -1.85 -3.52
N ASN A 133 -33.90 -0.83 -3.32
CA ASN A 133 -34.34 0.53 -3.00
C ASN A 133 -35.05 1.26 -4.16
N LYS A 134 -34.94 0.76 -5.41
CA LYS A 134 -35.71 1.32 -6.54
C LYS A 134 -37.13 0.78 -6.64
N ASN A 135 -37.44 -0.34 -5.97
CA ASN A 135 -38.79 -0.93 -5.96
C ASN A 135 -39.66 -0.44 -4.78
N SER A 136 -39.16 0.50 -3.97
CA SER A 136 -39.89 1.18 -2.90
C SER A 136 -40.10 2.67 -3.20
N GLY A 137 -40.56 2.98 -4.43
CA GLY A 137 -41.16 4.28 -4.76
C GLY A 137 -42.62 4.34 -4.27
N PRO A 138 -43.18 5.55 -4.01
CA PRO A 138 -44.44 5.71 -3.29
C PRO A 138 -45.59 5.06 -4.06
N LYS A 139 -46.45 4.33 -3.31
CA LYS A 139 -47.75 3.86 -3.79
C LYS A 139 -48.67 5.02 -4.10
#